data_AF-A0A351X8B6-F1
#
_entry.id   AF-A0A351X8B6-F1
#
_cell.length_a   1.000
_cell.length_b   1.000
_cell.length_c   1.000
_cell.angle_alpha   90.00
_cell.angle_beta   90.00
_cell.angle_gamma   90.00
#
_symmetry.space_group_name_H-M   'P 1'
#
loop_
_entity.id
_entity.type
_entity.pdbx_description
1 polymer ?
#
loop_
_entity_poly.entity_id
_entity_poly.type
_entity_poly.pdbx_seq_one_letter_code
_entity_poly.pdbx_strand_id
1 'polypeptide(L)'
;MENHLKLTYSGVLAKYGELLDIPAHTQPVTLLEGNTPLIPMPRLAQELGGGFELWVKFEGMNPTGSFKDRGMTVAISEAVGRGVQAVICASTGNTAASAAAYAARAGRRAVVIIPQGKVAAGKLAGAVAYGAEVIQIDGSFDDALNLVLEISQ
;
A
#
# COMPACT_ATOMS: atom_id res chain seq x y z
N MET A 1 26.02 -12.95 -29.48
CA MET A 1 25.65 -12.03 -28.38
C MET A 1 24.15 -11.94 -28.38
N GLU A 2 23.49 -12.90 -27.73
CA GLU A 2 22.04 -12.86 -27.55
C GLU A 2 21.69 -11.79 -26.54
N ASN A 3 20.76 -10.94 -26.94
CA ASN A 3 20.25 -9.82 -26.16
C ASN A 3 19.46 -10.40 -24.97
N HIS A 4 20.11 -10.61 -23.83
CA HIS A 4 19.42 -10.78 -22.55
C HIS A 4 18.77 -9.43 -22.20
N LEU A 5 17.61 -9.16 -22.80
CA LEU A 5 16.63 -8.23 -22.25
C LEU A 5 16.28 -8.78 -20.86
N LYS A 6 16.99 -8.33 -19.83
CA LYS A 6 16.54 -8.44 -18.45
C LYS A 6 15.11 -7.89 -18.46
N LEU A 7 14.13 -8.75 -18.26
CA LEU A 7 12.75 -8.33 -18.04
C LEU A 7 12.76 -7.39 -16.83
N THR A 8 12.69 -6.09 -17.11
CA THR A 8 12.62 -5.07 -16.07
C THR A 8 11.30 -5.26 -15.34
N TYR A 9 11.34 -5.36 -14.01
CA TYR A 9 10.12 -5.51 -13.22
C TYR A 9 9.29 -4.21 -13.30
N SER A 10 8.00 -4.34 -13.64
CA SER A 10 7.10 -3.20 -13.92
C SER A 10 5.92 -3.08 -12.95
N GLY A 11 6.04 -3.66 -11.75
CA GLY A 11 4.99 -3.64 -10.72
C GLY A 11 4.05 -4.85 -10.72
N VAL A 12 3.15 -4.92 -9.73
CA VAL A 12 2.24 -6.06 -9.52
C VAL A 12 1.23 -6.17 -10.66
N LEU A 13 0.57 -5.07 -11.03
CA LEU A 13 -0.47 -5.09 -12.07
C LEU A 13 0.08 -5.49 -13.44
N ALA A 14 1.27 -5.02 -13.82
CA ALA A 14 1.89 -5.40 -15.09
C ALA A 14 2.28 -6.89 -15.12
N LYS A 15 2.64 -7.49 -13.98
CA LYS A 15 3.09 -8.88 -13.90
C LYS A 15 1.95 -9.88 -13.72
N TYR A 16 0.91 -9.50 -12.97
CA TYR A 16 -0.13 -10.41 -12.51
C TYR A 16 -1.54 -9.94 -12.84
N GLY A 17 -1.71 -8.81 -13.56
CA GLY A 17 -3.01 -8.23 -13.86
C GLY A 17 -3.98 -9.19 -14.54
N GLU A 18 -3.50 -10.08 -15.42
CA GLU A 18 -4.32 -11.11 -16.08
C GLU A 18 -4.88 -12.17 -15.11
N LEU A 19 -4.33 -12.29 -13.91
CA LEU A 19 -4.80 -13.20 -12.86
C LEU A 19 -5.78 -12.53 -11.89
N LEU A 20 -5.99 -11.22 -12.03
CA LEU A 20 -6.86 -10.45 -11.14
C LEU A 20 -8.15 -10.10 -11.88
N ASP A 21 -9.28 -10.29 -11.21
CA ASP A 21 -10.58 -9.81 -11.69
C ASP A 21 -10.69 -8.30 -11.39
N ILE A 22 -10.07 -7.48 -12.25
CA ILE A 22 -10.08 -6.02 -12.15
C ILE A 22 -10.95 -5.40 -13.24
N PRO A 23 -11.74 -4.36 -12.94
CA PRO A 23 -12.59 -3.72 -13.95
C PRO A 23 -11.79 -3.18 -15.14
N ALA A 24 -12.36 -3.27 -16.35
CA ALA A 24 -11.70 -2.85 -17.59
C ALA A 24 -11.35 -1.35 -17.64
N HIS A 25 -12.02 -0.51 -16.85
CA HIS A 25 -11.69 0.92 -16.74
C HIS A 25 -10.42 1.20 -15.92
N THR A 26 -9.84 0.21 -15.25
CA THR A 26 -8.66 0.36 -14.38
C THR A 26 -7.48 0.95 -15.15
N GLN A 27 -6.88 2.02 -14.61
CA GLN A 27 -5.70 2.67 -15.17
C GLN A 27 -4.48 2.44 -14.26
N PRO A 28 -3.48 1.63 -14.68
CA PRO A 28 -2.39 1.22 -13.79
C PRO A 28 -1.57 2.38 -13.21
N VAL A 29 -1.49 2.43 -11.88
CA VAL A 29 -0.64 3.29 -11.08
C VAL A 29 0.31 2.41 -10.27
N THR A 30 1.60 2.49 -10.55
CA THR A 30 2.62 1.68 -9.89
C THR A 30 3.76 2.52 -9.34
N LEU A 31 4.34 2.04 -8.24
CA LEU A 31 5.62 2.46 -7.69
C LEU A 31 6.67 1.33 -7.80
N LEU A 32 6.42 0.37 -8.70
CA LEU A 32 7.20 -0.86 -8.87
C LEU A 32 7.17 -1.76 -7.63
N GLU A 33 6.06 -1.74 -6.89
CA GLU A 33 5.83 -2.61 -5.74
C GLU A 33 5.81 -4.08 -6.11
N GLY A 34 6.07 -4.94 -5.14
CA GLY A 34 6.20 -6.37 -5.30
C GLY A 34 7.62 -6.80 -5.65
N ASN A 35 7.73 -8.04 -6.17
CA ASN A 35 9.01 -8.71 -6.41
C ASN A 35 10.03 -8.64 -5.24
N THR A 36 9.52 -8.57 -4.01
CA THR A 36 10.33 -8.49 -2.79
C THR A 36 11.11 -9.78 -2.53
N PRO A 37 12.26 -9.72 -1.85
CA PRO A 37 13.08 -10.91 -1.58
C PRO A 37 12.33 -12.00 -0.80
N LEU A 38 12.67 -13.25 -1.10
CA LEU A 38 12.38 -14.40 -0.26
C LEU A 38 13.71 -14.88 0.31
N ILE A 39 13.96 -14.60 1.59
CA ILE A 39 15.29 -14.71 2.19
C ILE A 39 15.36 -15.99 3.04
N PRO A 40 16.31 -16.91 2.78
CA PRO A 40 16.48 -18.12 3.59
C PRO A 40 17.06 -17.79 4.97
N MET A 41 16.56 -18.44 6.02
CA MET A 41 16.94 -18.22 7.42
C MET A 41 17.51 -19.48 8.09
N PRO A 42 18.62 -20.06 7.59
CA PRO A 42 19.11 -21.36 8.06
C PRO A 42 19.56 -21.34 9.53
N ARG A 43 20.14 -20.22 10.01
CA ARG A 43 20.58 -20.10 11.41
C ARG A 43 19.39 -20.07 12.37
N LEU A 44 18.38 -19.27 12.06
CA LEU A 44 17.16 -19.18 12.88
C LEU A 44 16.36 -20.49 12.85
N ALA A 45 16.30 -21.18 11.70
CA ALA A 45 15.69 -22.51 11.62
C ALA A 45 16.37 -23.50 12.58
N GLN A 46 17.70 -23.48 12.66
CA GLN A 46 18.45 -24.32 13.58
C GLN A 46 18.22 -23.97 15.06
N GLU A 47 18.18 -22.68 15.39
CA GLU A 47 17.88 -22.19 16.75
C GLU A 47 16.48 -22.60 17.25
N LEU A 48 15.52 -22.76 16.32
CA LEU A 48 14.15 -23.17 16.61
C LEU A 48 13.94 -24.70 16.67
N GLY A 49 15.00 -25.51 16.63
CA GLY A 49 14.94 -26.96 16.75
C GLY A 49 15.26 -27.74 15.47
N GLY A 50 15.43 -27.06 14.34
CA GLY A 50 15.81 -27.68 13.06
C GLY A 50 14.75 -28.61 12.47
N GLY A 51 15.10 -29.26 11.35
CA GLY A 51 14.20 -30.20 10.65
C GLY A 51 13.19 -29.55 9.70
N PHE A 52 13.28 -28.24 9.47
CA PHE A 52 12.45 -27.50 8.54
C PHE A 52 13.23 -26.37 7.85
N GLU A 53 12.75 -25.95 6.68
CA GLU A 53 13.23 -24.73 6.02
C GLU A 53 12.45 -23.51 6.50
N LEU A 54 13.17 -22.43 6.81
CA LEU A 54 12.57 -21.15 7.17
C LEU A 54 12.95 -20.09 6.14
N TRP A 55 11.94 -19.39 5.66
CA TRP A 55 12.08 -18.30 4.69
C TRP A 55 11.31 -17.08 5.17
N VAL A 56 11.85 -15.89 4.92
CA VAL A 56 11.18 -14.61 5.18
C VAL A 56 10.83 -13.95 3.87
N LYS A 57 9.54 -13.72 3.63
CA LYS A 57 9.07 -12.86 2.55
C LYS A 57 9.21 -11.40 2.97
N PHE A 58 10.26 -10.72 2.50
CA PHE A 58 10.64 -9.43 3.07
C PHE A 58 9.87 -8.26 2.44
N GLU A 59 8.61 -8.11 2.87
CA GLU A 59 7.68 -7.09 2.39
C GLU A 59 8.05 -5.64 2.76
N GLY A 60 9.03 -5.46 3.63
CA GLY A 60 9.58 -4.14 3.98
C GLY A 60 10.34 -3.47 2.84
N MET A 61 10.67 -4.19 1.76
CA MET A 61 11.29 -3.64 0.55
C MET A 61 10.30 -3.12 -0.50
N ASN A 62 9.00 -3.14 -0.21
CA ASN A 62 8.04 -2.40 -1.04
C ASN A 62 8.26 -0.88 -0.89
N PRO A 63 7.81 -0.05 -1.87
CA PRO A 63 8.09 1.38 -1.94
C PRO A 63 7.81 2.19 -0.66
N THR A 64 6.73 1.88 0.06
CA THR A 64 6.35 2.56 1.30
C THR A 64 6.73 1.77 2.57
N GLY A 65 7.49 0.69 2.41
CA GLY A 65 7.99 -0.12 3.50
C GLY A 65 7.02 -1.18 4.01
N SER A 66 5.95 -1.50 3.27
CA SER A 66 5.01 -2.55 3.68
C SER A 66 4.28 -3.23 2.53
N PHE A 67 3.68 -4.39 2.82
CA PHE A 67 2.87 -5.14 1.85
C PHE A 67 1.60 -4.40 1.38
N LYS A 68 1.19 -3.31 2.06
CA LYS A 68 -0.01 -2.54 1.71
C LYS A 68 0.06 -1.99 0.29
N ASP A 69 1.27 -1.74 -0.22
CA ASP A 69 1.52 -1.28 -1.59
C ASP A 69 0.92 -2.21 -2.65
N ARG A 70 0.96 -3.53 -2.40
CA ARG A 70 0.40 -4.53 -3.33
C ARG A 70 -1.10 -4.39 -3.55
N GLY A 71 -1.84 -4.02 -2.51
CA GLY A 71 -3.27 -3.77 -2.62
C GLY A 71 -3.54 -2.33 -3.08
N MET A 72 -2.72 -1.38 -2.63
CA MET A 72 -2.91 0.03 -2.90
C MET A 72 -2.71 0.38 -4.38
N THR A 73 -1.76 -0.26 -5.07
CA THR A 73 -1.65 -0.14 -6.53
C THR A 73 -2.96 -0.51 -7.22
N VAL A 74 -3.62 -1.59 -6.81
CA VAL A 74 -4.89 -2.03 -7.42
C VAL A 74 -6.00 -1.03 -7.12
N ALA A 75 -6.18 -0.68 -5.84
CA ALA A 75 -7.25 0.23 -5.41
C ALA A 75 -7.14 1.61 -6.06
N ILE A 76 -5.93 2.19 -6.12
CA ILE A 76 -5.72 3.51 -6.72
C ILE A 76 -5.83 3.45 -8.24
N SER A 77 -5.37 2.38 -8.88
CA SER A 77 -5.52 2.21 -10.34
C SER A 77 -6.99 2.15 -10.75
N GLU A 78 -7.80 1.41 -9.98
CA GLU A 78 -9.22 1.29 -10.22
C GLU A 78 -9.93 2.63 -9.98
N ALA A 79 -9.59 3.31 -8.88
CA ALA A 79 -10.16 4.61 -8.54
C ALA A 79 -9.83 5.70 -9.57
N VAL A 80 -8.60 5.71 -10.09
CA VAL A 80 -8.18 6.58 -11.21
C VAL A 80 -9.00 6.26 -12.46
N GLY A 81 -9.23 4.99 -12.74
CA GLY A 81 -10.09 4.54 -13.83
C GLY A 81 -11.53 5.05 -13.74
N ARG A 82 -12.07 5.20 -12.51
CA ARG A 82 -13.37 5.86 -12.24
C ARG A 82 -13.33 7.38 -12.32
N GLY A 83 -12.15 7.99 -12.42
CA GLY A 83 -12.00 9.45 -12.46
C GLY A 83 -12.13 10.14 -11.09
N VAL A 84 -11.94 9.41 -9.98
CA VAL A 84 -12.02 10.03 -8.65
C VAL A 84 -10.91 11.07 -8.45
N GLN A 85 -11.18 12.10 -7.65
CA GLN A 85 -10.23 13.19 -7.39
C GLN A 85 -9.49 13.05 -6.05
N ALA A 86 -10.06 12.27 -5.13
CA ALA A 86 -9.50 12.03 -3.82
C ALA A 86 -9.75 10.59 -3.39
N VAL A 87 -8.87 10.09 -2.53
CA VAL A 87 -9.08 8.86 -1.76
C VAL A 87 -9.04 9.17 -0.29
N ILE A 88 -9.75 8.35 0.48
CA ILE A 88 -9.90 8.56 1.91
C ILE A 88 -9.72 7.24 2.66
N CYS A 89 -9.05 7.29 3.82
CA CYS A 89 -8.92 6.12 4.68
C CYS A 89 -8.96 6.48 6.17
N ALA A 90 -9.55 5.58 6.96
CA ALA A 90 -9.43 5.61 8.42
C ALA A 90 -8.23 4.71 8.80
N SER A 91 -7.03 5.27 8.84
CA SER A 91 -5.83 4.55 9.28
C SER A 91 -4.74 5.51 9.71
N THR A 92 -3.89 5.08 10.64
CA THR A 92 -2.84 5.92 11.20
C THR A 92 -1.43 5.45 10.83
N GLY A 93 -1.28 4.39 10.04
CA GLY A 93 0.00 3.74 9.78
C GLY A 93 0.21 3.35 8.31
N ASN A 94 0.71 2.14 8.07
CA ASN A 94 1.15 1.67 6.74
C ASN A 94 0.10 1.84 5.63
N THR A 95 -1.19 1.63 5.93
CA THR A 95 -2.26 1.85 4.94
C THR A 95 -2.37 3.31 4.52
N ALA A 96 -2.30 4.24 5.48
CA ALA A 96 -2.35 5.67 5.20
C ALA A 96 -1.11 6.14 4.42
N ALA A 97 0.08 5.65 4.78
CA ALA A 97 1.31 5.95 4.06
C ALA A 97 1.26 5.42 2.60
N SER A 98 0.81 4.18 2.42
CA SER A 98 0.63 3.59 1.09
C SER A 98 -0.42 4.36 0.27
N ALA A 99 -1.60 4.64 0.83
CA ALA A 99 -2.65 5.39 0.16
C ALA A 99 -2.16 6.78 -0.29
N ALA A 100 -1.47 7.50 0.61
CA ALA A 100 -0.90 8.80 0.32
C ALA A 100 0.14 8.75 -0.82
N ALA A 101 1.07 7.79 -0.78
CA ALA A 101 2.11 7.65 -1.80
C ALA A 101 1.52 7.36 -3.19
N TYR A 102 0.58 6.42 -3.29
CA TYR A 102 -0.04 6.07 -4.57
C TYR A 102 -0.98 7.15 -5.08
N ALA A 103 -1.74 7.81 -4.21
CA ALA A 103 -2.55 8.95 -4.57
C ALA A 103 -1.69 10.10 -5.11
N ALA A 104 -0.59 10.44 -4.43
CA ALA A 104 0.36 11.44 -4.90
C ALA A 104 0.95 11.07 -6.27
N ARG A 105 1.34 9.81 -6.46
CA ARG A 105 1.82 9.29 -7.76
C ARG A 105 0.77 9.44 -8.87
N ALA A 106 -0.51 9.28 -8.53
CA ALA A 106 -1.64 9.39 -9.44
C ALA A 106 -2.18 10.81 -9.64
N GLY A 107 -1.59 11.82 -8.97
CA GLY A 107 -2.10 13.19 -8.99
C GLY A 107 -3.46 13.34 -8.31
N ARG A 108 -3.76 12.51 -7.30
CA ARG A 108 -5.01 12.53 -6.51
C ARG A 108 -4.74 13.00 -5.09
N ARG A 109 -5.76 13.57 -4.46
CA ARG A 109 -5.70 13.94 -3.02
C ARG A 109 -5.81 12.69 -2.16
N ALA A 110 -5.13 12.67 -1.02
CA ALA A 110 -5.27 11.63 -0.01
C ALA A 110 -5.72 12.24 1.31
N VAL A 111 -6.81 11.72 1.85
CA VAL A 111 -7.39 12.16 3.13
C VAL A 111 -7.29 11.04 4.14
N VAL A 112 -6.82 11.37 5.34
CA VAL A 112 -6.62 10.42 6.43
C VAL A 112 -7.43 10.89 7.64
N ILE A 113 -8.48 10.15 7.98
CA ILE A 113 -9.32 10.45 9.16
C ILE A 113 -8.78 9.70 10.36
N ILE A 114 -8.57 10.42 11.47
CA ILE A 114 -8.07 9.85 12.72
C ILE A 114 -8.84 10.38 13.94
N PRO A 115 -9.00 9.57 15.00
CA PRO A 115 -9.56 10.06 16.26
C PRO A 115 -8.56 10.98 16.98
N GLN A 116 -9.06 12.09 17.52
CA GLN A 116 -8.28 13.11 18.22
C GLN A 116 -7.52 12.51 19.42
N GLY A 117 -6.25 12.92 19.58
CA GLY A 117 -5.42 12.56 20.75
C GLY A 117 -4.97 11.11 20.86
N LYS A 118 -5.41 10.21 19.97
CA LYS A 118 -5.13 8.76 20.07
C LYS A 118 -4.00 8.26 19.16
N VAL A 119 -3.27 9.15 18.49
CA VAL A 119 -2.30 8.78 17.45
C VAL A 119 -0.94 9.41 17.67
N ALA A 120 0.09 8.58 17.76
CA ALA A 120 1.47 9.03 17.81
C ALA A 120 1.88 9.64 16.46
N ALA A 121 2.47 10.85 16.49
CA ALA A 121 2.90 11.58 15.29
C ALA A 121 3.80 10.75 14.36
N GLY A 122 4.68 9.90 14.91
CA GLY A 122 5.56 9.03 14.13
C GLY A 122 4.81 8.02 13.24
N LYS A 123 3.59 7.61 13.60
CA LYS A 123 2.79 6.70 12.75
C LYS A 123 2.24 7.42 11.52
N LEU A 124 1.94 8.70 11.65
CA LEU A 124 1.41 9.57 10.58
C LEU A 124 2.51 10.15 9.68
N ALA A 125 3.75 10.15 10.15
CA ALA A 125 4.87 10.78 9.46
C ALA A 125 4.99 10.36 7.98
N GLY A 126 4.81 9.07 7.68
CA GLY A 126 4.83 8.57 6.31
C GLY A 126 3.71 9.14 5.45
N ALA A 127 2.46 9.14 5.94
CA ALA A 127 1.32 9.68 5.21
C ALA A 127 1.47 11.19 4.96
N VAL A 128 1.88 11.95 5.97
CA VAL A 128 2.11 13.40 5.87
C VAL A 128 3.26 13.70 4.91
N ALA A 129 4.35 12.93 4.93
CA ALA A 129 5.48 13.10 4.02
C ALA A 129 5.08 12.91 2.54
N TYR A 130 4.08 12.06 2.27
CA TYR A 130 3.50 11.88 0.94
C TYR A 130 2.35 12.86 0.61
N GLY A 131 2.08 13.84 1.47
CA GLY A 131 1.11 14.90 1.22
C GLY A 131 -0.33 14.57 1.61
N ALA A 132 -0.55 13.61 2.51
CA ALA A 132 -1.89 13.34 3.01
C ALA A 132 -2.45 14.50 3.85
N GLU A 133 -3.71 14.82 3.63
CA GLU A 133 -4.50 15.71 4.47
C GLU A 133 -5.02 14.91 5.68
N VAL A 134 -4.49 15.21 6.87
CA VAL A 134 -4.89 14.52 8.10
C VAL A 134 -6.01 15.30 8.79
N ILE A 135 -7.18 14.67 8.90
CA ILE A 135 -8.35 15.23 9.57
C ILE A 135 -8.52 14.50 10.91
N GLN A 136 -8.47 15.26 12.00
CA GLN A 136 -8.78 14.74 13.33
C GLN A 136 -10.27 14.93 13.61
N ILE A 137 -10.92 13.88 14.08
CA ILE A 137 -12.32 13.93 14.52
C ILE A 137 -12.42 13.67 16.02
N ASP A 138 -13.42 14.29 16.64
CA ASP A 138 -13.82 13.92 18.00
C ASP A 138 -14.65 12.64 17.92
N GLY A 139 -14.09 11.52 18.41
CA GLY A 139 -14.70 10.20 18.27
C GLY A 139 -13.74 9.01 18.38
N SER A 140 -14.26 7.83 18.09
CA SER A 140 -13.56 6.55 18.03
C SER A 140 -13.01 6.25 16.63
N PHE A 141 -12.27 5.15 16.50
CA PHE A 141 -11.85 4.64 15.20
C PHE A 141 -13.05 4.20 14.35
N ASP A 142 -14.09 3.63 14.98
CA ASP A 142 -15.30 3.18 14.29
C ASP A 142 -16.08 4.38 13.75
N ASP A 143 -16.12 5.50 14.49
CA ASP A 143 -16.72 6.75 14.01
C ASP A 143 -15.96 7.29 12.80
N ALA A 144 -14.62 7.22 12.80
CA ALA A 144 -13.80 7.59 11.65
C ALA A 144 -14.10 6.68 10.45
N LEU A 145 -14.22 5.37 10.65
CA LEU A 145 -14.53 4.43 9.59
C LEU A 145 -15.93 4.67 9.00
N ASN A 146 -16.94 4.92 9.84
CA ASN A 146 -18.29 5.23 9.41
C ASN A 146 -18.33 6.51 8.58
N LEU A 147 -17.65 7.57 9.02
CA LEU A 147 -17.55 8.82 8.28
C LEU A 147 -16.87 8.62 6.91
N VAL A 148 -15.82 7.79 6.85
CA VAL A 148 -15.18 7.42 5.58
C VAL A 148 -16.18 6.73 4.65
N LEU A 149 -16.98 5.78 5.15
CA LEU A 149 -17.97 5.07 4.36
C LEU A 149 -19.05 6.02 3.84
N GLU A 150 -19.58 6.92 4.69
CA GLU A 150 -20.60 7.91 4.30
C GLU A 150 -20.11 8.87 3.22
N ILE A 151 -18.85 9.33 3.28
CA ILE A 151 -18.26 10.24 2.29
C ILE A 151 -17.97 9.53 0.96
N SER A 152 -17.73 8.21 0.99
CA SER A 152 -17.25 7.43 -0.16
C SER A 152 -18.34 6.77 -1.02
N GLN A 153 -19.62 6.89 -0.62
CA GLN A 153 -20.79 6.47 -1.40
C GLN A 153 -21.11 7.49 -2.50
#